data_AF-A0A023GIV1-F1
#
_entry.id   AF-A0A023GIV1-F1
#
_cell.length_a   1.000
_cell.length_b   1.000
_cell.length_c   1.000
_cell.angle_alpha   90.00
_cell.angle_beta   90.00
_cell.angle_gamma   90.00
#
_symmetry.space_group_name_H-M   'P 1'
#
loop_
_entity.id
_entity.type
_entity.pdbx_description
1 polymer ?
#
loop_
_entity_poly.entity_id
_entity_poly.type
_entity_poly.pdbx_seq_one_letter_code
_entity_poly.pdbx_strand_id
1 'polypeptide(L)'
;LKLSDKELLCLELAGLCHDLGHGPFSHFWEHFYLRGARDRGLKPRWTHEAMSCKILAHLIATNGLERTFTAWEAKWPGHGLTADDIRLVQGLILGDRSGVEPGRWFLFHVVNNSDSGLDVDKWDYYLRDCHAVGLACGFQFQRLVGSARVIEHEGSTRIAFRDKELHNVYEMFRIRSTLHYNVYHHHMVSVFEAMVCDALQLADEKVTAASGGGRLRLWWTTHEAGQADASRQQIEAFVTLTDAWVELSVRRADARQQPEVLRAQQLWTALETRSRRPCPLYRFLGSVPKSEDGGAGSSEEALREAIMAALPDDVKPKAEDLVVNLVNIHWGCGAEDPVKKVLF
;
A
#
# COMPACT_ATOMS: atom_id res chain seq x y z
N LEU A 1 18.64 16.95 -21.87
CA LEU A 1 17.75 16.92 -20.68
C LEU A 1 17.69 18.25 -19.96
N LYS A 2 18.82 18.89 -19.58
CA LYS A 2 18.82 20.16 -18.81
C LYS A 2 17.79 20.09 -17.67
N LEU A 3 17.97 19.14 -16.75
CA LEU A 3 17.17 19.12 -15.53
C LEU A 3 17.48 20.38 -14.73
N SER A 4 16.43 21.04 -14.28
CA SER A 4 16.53 22.13 -13.32
C SER A 4 16.67 21.60 -11.90
N ASP A 5 17.26 22.41 -11.02
CA ASP A 5 17.33 22.09 -9.59
C ASP A 5 15.93 21.94 -8.98
N LYS A 6 14.92 22.65 -9.51
CA LYS A 6 13.51 22.48 -9.12
C LYS A 6 12.97 21.10 -9.45
N GLU A 7 13.21 20.61 -10.67
CA GLU A 7 12.76 19.26 -11.06
C GLU A 7 13.42 18.18 -10.20
N LEU A 8 14.72 18.34 -9.88
CA LEU A 8 15.42 17.45 -8.97
C LEU A 8 14.81 17.46 -7.57
N LEU A 9 14.56 18.65 -7.00
CA LEU A 9 13.93 18.78 -5.70
C LEU A 9 12.49 18.20 -5.69
N CYS A 10 11.74 18.34 -6.79
CA CYS A 10 10.42 17.73 -6.92
C CYS A 10 10.49 16.21 -6.91
N LEU A 11 11.47 15.61 -7.59
CA LEU A 11 11.71 14.16 -7.57
C LEU A 11 12.07 13.67 -6.17
N GLU A 12 12.96 14.39 -5.47
CA GLU A 12 13.37 14.06 -4.11
C GLU A 12 12.19 14.15 -3.13
N LEU A 13 11.37 15.19 -3.23
CA LEU A 13 10.16 15.33 -2.42
C LEU A 13 9.13 14.27 -2.73
N ALA A 14 8.91 13.92 -4.01
CA ALA A 14 8.02 12.84 -4.37
C ALA A 14 8.49 11.50 -3.79
N GLY A 15 9.79 11.19 -3.93
CA GLY A 15 10.38 10.00 -3.33
C GLY A 15 10.27 9.98 -1.80
N LEU A 16 10.48 11.11 -1.13
CA LEU A 16 10.33 11.22 0.32
C LEU A 16 8.87 11.07 0.78
N CYS A 17 7.92 11.53 -0.02
CA CYS A 17 6.52 11.70 0.42
C CYS A 17 5.54 10.68 -0.16
N HIS A 18 5.96 9.77 -1.05
CA HIS A 18 5.04 8.85 -1.74
C HIS A 18 4.26 7.91 -0.80
N ASP A 19 4.84 7.56 0.36
CA ASP A 19 4.26 6.64 1.34
C ASP A 19 3.61 7.30 2.56
N LEU A 20 3.51 8.64 2.59
CA LEU A 20 2.91 9.37 3.73
C LEU A 20 1.48 8.93 4.06
N GLY A 21 0.75 8.46 3.05
CA GLY A 21 -0.66 8.12 3.10
C GLY A 21 -0.98 6.70 3.52
N HIS A 22 0.00 5.85 3.85
CA HIS A 22 -0.29 4.52 4.39
C HIS A 22 -1.04 4.60 5.71
N GLY A 23 -2.05 3.74 5.85
CA GLY A 23 -2.75 3.53 7.11
C GLY A 23 -2.01 2.54 8.03
N PRO A 24 -2.57 2.27 9.23
CA PRO A 24 -2.02 1.31 10.17
C PRO A 24 -1.72 -0.06 9.55
N PHE A 25 -0.50 -0.56 9.75
CA PHE A 25 0.02 -1.80 9.17
C PHE A 25 0.10 -1.78 7.62
N SER A 26 0.22 -0.61 7.00
CA SER A 26 0.46 -0.42 5.56
C SER A 26 -0.60 -1.09 4.67
N HIS A 27 -0.24 -2.02 3.78
CA HIS A 27 -1.19 -2.69 2.87
C HIS A 27 -2.28 -3.49 3.58
N PHE A 28 -2.06 -3.95 4.82
CA PHE A 28 -3.13 -4.54 5.60
C PHE A 28 -4.31 -3.57 5.78
N TRP A 29 -4.06 -2.27 5.93
CA TRP A 29 -5.12 -1.28 6.08
C TRP A 29 -6.03 -1.19 4.85
N GLU A 30 -5.47 -1.37 3.65
CA GLU A 30 -6.24 -1.44 2.41
C GLU A 30 -7.20 -2.61 2.44
N HIS A 31 -6.74 -3.79 2.85
CA HIS A 31 -7.59 -4.98 3.00
C HIS A 31 -8.72 -4.74 4.00
N PHE A 32 -8.40 -4.17 5.18
CA PHE A 32 -9.40 -3.78 6.18
C PHE A 32 -10.43 -2.79 5.61
N TYR A 33 -9.97 -1.75 4.93
CA TYR A 33 -10.82 -0.71 4.37
C TYR A 33 -11.72 -1.22 3.24
N LEU A 34 -11.17 -2.01 2.30
CA LEU A 34 -11.90 -2.59 1.18
C LEU A 34 -12.96 -3.57 1.66
N ARG A 35 -12.64 -4.43 2.63
CA ARG A 35 -13.63 -5.32 3.25
C ARG A 35 -14.75 -4.50 3.91
N GLY A 36 -14.40 -3.49 4.70
CA GLY A 36 -15.39 -2.65 5.36
C GLY A 36 -16.29 -1.88 4.38
N ALA A 37 -15.77 -1.53 3.19
CA ALA A 37 -16.53 -0.88 2.12
C ALA A 37 -17.53 -1.86 1.48
N ARG A 38 -17.10 -3.09 1.20
CA ARG A 38 -17.96 -4.18 0.71
C ARG A 38 -19.08 -4.50 1.70
N ASP A 39 -18.75 -4.68 2.98
CA ASP A 39 -19.72 -5.02 4.02
C ASP A 39 -20.79 -3.91 4.20
N ARG A 40 -20.43 -2.66 3.89
CA ARG A 40 -21.33 -1.50 3.92
C ARG A 40 -22.00 -1.18 2.58
N GLY A 41 -21.68 -1.88 1.50
CA GLY A 41 -22.18 -1.58 0.15
C GLY A 41 -21.74 -0.21 -0.39
N LEU A 42 -20.57 0.27 0.02
CA LEU A 42 -20.04 1.59 -0.35
C LEU A 42 -18.88 1.48 -1.34
N LYS A 43 -18.76 2.47 -2.22
CA LYS A 43 -17.62 2.58 -3.14
C LYS A 43 -16.37 3.02 -2.36
N PRO A 44 -15.21 2.34 -2.48
CA PRO A 44 -13.94 2.79 -1.93
C PRO A 44 -13.56 4.19 -2.46
N ARG A 45 -13.08 5.06 -1.58
CA ARG A 45 -12.66 6.45 -1.90
C ARG A 45 -11.23 6.76 -1.47
N TRP A 46 -10.56 5.82 -0.83
CA TRP A 46 -9.22 6.01 -0.28
C TRP A 46 -8.24 5.07 -0.99
N THR A 47 -7.04 5.60 -1.24
CA THR A 47 -5.81 4.90 -1.65
C THR A 47 -4.66 5.58 -0.90
N HIS A 48 -3.59 4.86 -0.60
CA HIS A 48 -2.48 5.46 0.14
C HIS A 48 -1.78 6.53 -0.70
N GLU A 49 -1.66 6.37 -2.01
CA GLU A 49 -1.03 7.34 -2.92
C GLU A 49 -1.78 8.67 -2.97
N ALA A 50 -3.12 8.62 -3.10
CA ALA A 50 -3.94 9.83 -3.06
C ALA A 50 -3.93 10.48 -1.68
N MET A 51 -3.85 9.68 -0.61
CA MET A 51 -3.72 10.19 0.75
C MET A 51 -2.36 10.85 0.97
N SER A 52 -1.27 10.31 0.42
CA SER A 52 0.07 10.91 0.48
C SER A 52 0.07 12.33 -0.08
N CYS A 53 -0.62 12.55 -1.21
CA CYS A 53 -0.78 13.87 -1.81
C CYS A 53 -1.54 14.85 -0.90
N LYS A 54 -2.59 14.38 -0.20
CA LYS A 54 -3.36 15.20 0.75
C LYS A 54 -2.57 15.52 2.01
N ILE A 55 -1.83 14.55 2.54
CA ILE A 55 -0.96 14.75 3.71
C ILE A 55 0.18 15.69 3.37
N LEU A 56 0.78 15.59 2.17
CA LEU A 56 1.78 16.56 1.70
C LEU A 56 1.22 17.99 1.69
N ALA A 57 0.05 18.19 1.08
CA ALA A 57 -0.60 19.51 1.05
C ALA A 57 -0.91 20.01 2.48
N HIS A 58 -1.37 19.12 3.35
CA HIS A 58 -1.62 19.42 4.76
C HIS A 58 -0.34 19.81 5.51
N LEU A 59 0.77 19.09 5.31
CA LEU A 59 2.07 19.38 5.93
C LEU A 59 2.59 20.75 5.49
N ILE A 60 2.47 21.08 4.20
CA ILE A 60 2.89 22.38 3.68
C ILE A 60 2.10 23.50 4.36
N ALA A 61 0.76 23.41 4.34
CA ALA A 61 -0.11 24.46 4.86
C ALA A 61 0.00 24.62 6.39
N THR A 62 0.04 23.50 7.14
CA THR A 62 0.07 23.53 8.62
C THR A 62 1.40 24.07 9.15
N ASN A 63 2.51 23.79 8.47
CA ASN A 63 3.84 24.24 8.88
C ASN A 63 4.27 25.56 8.20
N GLY A 64 3.41 26.14 7.35
CA GLY A 64 3.71 27.38 6.63
C GLY A 64 4.93 27.28 5.72
N LEU A 65 5.14 26.12 5.09
CA LEU A 65 6.35 25.83 4.30
C LEU A 65 6.44 26.69 3.04
N GLU A 66 5.35 27.33 2.61
CA GLU A 66 5.36 28.30 1.51
C GLU A 66 6.30 29.47 1.78
N ARG A 67 6.42 29.88 3.06
CA ARG A 67 7.38 30.92 3.47
C ARG A 67 8.81 30.42 3.34
N THR A 68 9.04 29.16 3.68
CA THR A 68 10.34 28.50 3.54
C THR A 68 10.72 28.39 2.07
N PHE A 69 9.81 27.97 1.20
CA PHE A 69 10.03 27.91 -0.25
C PHE A 69 10.34 29.29 -0.84
N THR A 70 9.64 30.33 -0.40
CA THR A 70 9.92 31.72 -0.81
C THR A 70 11.31 32.16 -0.35
N ALA A 71 11.68 31.86 0.89
CA ALA A 71 13.00 32.17 1.43
C ALA A 71 14.11 31.39 0.72
N TRP A 72 13.84 30.14 0.30
CA TRP A 72 14.77 29.34 -0.49
C TRP A 72 15.00 29.93 -1.87
N GLU A 73 13.97 30.39 -2.58
CA GLU A 73 14.17 31.07 -3.88
C GLU A 73 15.07 32.30 -3.74
N ALA A 74 14.87 33.10 -2.68
CA ALA A 74 15.65 34.31 -2.44
C ALA A 74 17.13 34.01 -2.10
N LYS A 75 17.39 32.90 -1.41
CA LYS A 75 18.74 32.51 -0.97
C LYS A 75 19.47 31.64 -2.00
N TRP A 76 18.73 30.78 -2.69
CA TRP A 76 19.20 29.78 -3.64
C TRP A 76 18.25 29.81 -4.85
N PRO A 77 18.51 30.68 -5.84
CA PRO A 77 17.67 30.78 -7.03
C PRO A 77 17.47 29.41 -7.67
N GLY A 78 16.22 29.08 -8.01
CA GLY A 78 15.87 27.76 -8.52
C GLY A 78 15.57 26.69 -7.47
N HIS A 79 15.46 27.03 -6.18
CA HIS A 79 15.11 26.07 -5.11
C HIS A 79 13.79 26.39 -4.40
N GLY A 80 13.10 27.48 -4.75
CA GLY A 80 11.77 27.74 -4.22
C GLY A 80 10.69 27.01 -5.00
N LEU A 81 9.82 26.32 -4.28
CA LEU A 81 8.71 25.57 -4.85
C LEU A 81 7.44 26.42 -4.93
N THR A 82 6.84 26.40 -6.10
CA THR A 82 5.55 27.03 -6.42
C THR A 82 4.41 26.02 -6.34
N ALA A 83 3.17 26.50 -6.50
CA ALA A 83 2.02 25.60 -6.57
C ALA A 83 2.08 24.62 -7.77
N ASP A 84 2.71 25.01 -8.88
CA ASP A 84 2.95 24.11 -10.02
C ASP A 84 3.95 23.03 -9.69
N ASP A 85 5.01 23.36 -8.95
CA ASP A 85 6.01 22.39 -8.50
C ASP A 85 5.39 21.37 -7.54
N ILE A 86 4.52 21.80 -6.63
CA ILE A 86 3.79 20.89 -5.75
C ILE A 86 2.82 19.99 -6.53
N ARG A 87 2.17 20.52 -7.59
CA ARG A 87 1.37 19.69 -8.50
C ARG A 87 2.22 18.64 -9.21
N LEU A 88 3.44 18.99 -9.63
CA LEU A 88 4.38 18.03 -10.20
C LEU A 88 4.74 16.94 -9.19
N VAL A 89 5.06 17.29 -7.94
CA VAL A 89 5.33 16.32 -6.86
C VAL A 89 4.16 15.35 -6.68
N GLN A 90 2.93 15.86 -6.62
CA GLN A 90 1.73 15.04 -6.50
C GLN A 90 1.54 14.13 -7.74
N GLY A 91 1.77 14.66 -8.95
CA GLY A 91 1.74 13.87 -10.18
C GLY A 91 2.77 12.75 -10.17
N LEU A 92 3.99 13.00 -9.70
CA LEU A 92 5.06 12.00 -9.58
C LEU A 92 4.73 10.87 -8.60
N ILE A 93 4.04 11.19 -7.50
CA ILE A 93 3.53 10.19 -6.54
C ILE A 93 2.43 9.34 -7.18
N LEU A 94 1.48 9.98 -7.87
CA LEU A 94 0.32 9.32 -8.47
C LEU A 94 0.62 8.62 -9.80
N GLY A 95 1.77 8.90 -10.43
CA GLY A 95 2.04 8.51 -11.81
C GLY A 95 1.19 9.28 -12.85
N ASP A 96 0.60 10.42 -12.46
CA ASP A 96 -0.28 11.23 -13.30
C ASP A 96 0.50 12.26 -14.12
N ARG A 97 0.59 12.02 -15.43
CA ARG A 97 1.33 12.86 -16.39
C ARG A 97 0.51 14.06 -16.91
N SER A 98 -0.70 14.27 -16.39
CA SER A 98 -1.62 15.31 -16.86
C SER A 98 -0.99 16.70 -16.77
N GLY A 99 -1.00 17.44 -17.87
CA GLY A 99 -0.44 18.79 -17.94
C GLY A 99 1.09 18.86 -18.05
N VAL A 100 1.80 17.72 -18.12
CA VAL A 100 3.25 17.68 -18.31
C VAL A 100 3.59 17.37 -19.76
N GLU A 101 4.52 18.12 -20.33
CA GLU A 101 4.98 17.93 -21.71
C GLU A 101 5.59 16.53 -21.92
N PRO A 102 5.32 15.85 -23.06
CA PRO A 102 5.86 14.52 -23.34
C PRO A 102 7.40 14.41 -23.26
N GLY A 103 8.10 15.53 -23.48
CA GLY A 103 9.56 15.65 -23.32
C GLY A 103 10.08 15.57 -21.88
N ARG A 104 9.18 15.51 -20.89
CA ARG A 104 9.48 15.39 -19.45
C ARG A 104 8.89 14.14 -18.80
N TRP A 105 8.24 13.28 -19.57
CA TRP A 105 7.60 12.06 -19.05
C TRP A 105 8.59 11.08 -18.41
N PHE A 106 9.88 11.14 -18.75
CA PHE A 106 10.91 10.32 -18.09
C PHE A 106 11.00 10.56 -16.58
N LEU A 107 10.57 11.72 -16.07
CA LEU A 107 10.55 12.00 -14.62
C LEU A 107 9.62 11.04 -13.88
N PHE A 108 8.52 10.65 -14.51
CA PHE A 108 7.54 9.70 -13.98
C PHE A 108 8.03 8.26 -13.99
N HIS A 109 9.23 7.98 -14.51
CA HIS A 109 9.84 6.64 -14.40
C HIS A 109 10.64 6.48 -13.11
N VAL A 110 10.84 7.55 -12.35
CA VAL A 110 11.70 7.53 -11.17
C VAL A 110 10.95 7.04 -9.93
N VAL A 111 9.84 7.70 -9.56
CA VAL A 111 9.11 7.41 -8.30
C VAL A 111 7.98 6.41 -8.49
N ASN A 112 7.11 6.63 -9.49
CA ASN A 112 6.00 5.73 -9.81
C ASN A 112 5.94 5.44 -11.31
N ASN A 113 6.61 4.37 -11.72
CA ASN A 113 6.73 4.00 -13.13
C ASN A 113 5.55 3.11 -13.56
N SER A 114 4.47 3.73 -14.03
CA SER A 114 3.29 3.02 -14.53
C SER A 114 3.52 2.23 -15.83
N ASP A 115 4.60 2.50 -16.58
CA ASP A 115 4.84 1.80 -17.86
C ASP A 115 5.43 0.40 -17.63
N SER A 116 6.40 0.26 -16.72
CA SER A 116 7.12 -1.00 -16.49
C SER A 116 7.20 -1.43 -15.03
N GLY A 117 6.81 -0.57 -14.08
CA GLY A 117 6.99 -0.81 -12.64
C GLY A 117 8.45 -0.85 -12.21
N LEU A 118 9.36 -0.22 -12.95
CA LEU A 118 10.78 -0.14 -12.63
C LEU A 118 11.07 1.27 -12.08
N ASP A 119 10.97 1.42 -10.77
CA ASP A 119 11.10 2.69 -10.03
C ASP A 119 11.89 2.51 -8.72
N VAL A 120 12.30 3.64 -8.13
CA VAL A 120 13.20 3.65 -6.96
C VAL A 120 12.52 3.20 -5.66
N ASP A 121 11.20 3.32 -5.57
CA ASP A 121 10.38 2.74 -4.48
C ASP A 121 10.70 1.25 -4.33
N LYS A 122 10.53 0.51 -5.43
CA LYS A 122 10.81 -0.94 -5.48
C LYS A 122 12.24 -1.28 -5.19
N TRP A 123 13.17 -0.46 -5.67
CA TRP A 123 14.58 -0.70 -5.42
C TRP A 123 14.90 -0.63 -3.93
N ASP A 124 14.39 0.39 -3.23
CA ASP A 124 14.62 0.53 -1.80
C ASP A 124 14.04 -0.66 -1.01
N TYR A 125 12.74 -0.93 -1.16
CA TYR A 125 12.11 -1.95 -0.32
C TYR A 125 12.59 -3.37 -0.66
N TYR A 126 12.98 -3.68 -1.90
CA TYR A 126 13.60 -4.98 -2.19
C TYR A 126 14.90 -5.18 -1.43
N LEU A 127 15.78 -4.18 -1.41
CA LEU A 127 17.04 -4.28 -0.67
C LEU A 127 16.78 -4.31 0.84
N ARG A 128 15.92 -3.42 1.33
CA ARG A 128 15.57 -3.29 2.75
C ARG A 128 14.92 -4.56 3.30
N ASP A 129 13.93 -5.10 2.60
CA ASP A 129 13.15 -6.23 3.08
C ASP A 129 13.94 -7.52 2.98
N CYS A 130 14.67 -7.74 1.88
CA CYS A 130 15.60 -8.87 1.79
C CYS A 130 16.61 -8.85 2.94
N HIS A 131 17.17 -7.68 3.27
CA HIS A 131 18.06 -7.54 4.42
C HIS A 131 17.35 -7.88 5.75
N ALA A 132 16.15 -7.33 5.97
CA ALA A 132 15.39 -7.53 7.20
C ALA A 132 14.97 -8.98 7.44
N VAL A 133 14.60 -9.71 6.38
CA VAL A 133 14.15 -11.12 6.48
C VAL A 133 15.25 -12.14 6.22
N GLY A 134 16.48 -11.71 5.94
CA GLY A 134 17.62 -12.59 5.68
C GLY A 134 17.57 -13.32 4.33
N LEU A 135 16.94 -12.72 3.31
CA LEU A 135 16.96 -13.21 1.93
C LEU A 135 18.08 -12.54 1.12
N ALA A 136 18.66 -13.27 0.18
CA ALA A 136 19.62 -12.69 -0.75
C ALA A 136 18.92 -11.80 -1.79
N CYS A 137 19.43 -10.59 -2.00
CA CYS A 137 19.01 -9.67 -3.05
C CYS A 137 20.10 -9.58 -4.12
N GLY A 138 19.87 -10.18 -5.29
CA GLY A 138 20.82 -10.15 -6.42
C GLY A 138 20.76 -8.88 -7.26
N PHE A 139 19.77 -8.00 -7.03
CA PHE A 139 19.56 -6.80 -7.82
C PHE A 139 20.58 -5.70 -7.50
N GLN A 140 21.23 -5.17 -8.54
CA GLN A 140 22.28 -4.15 -8.42
C GLN A 140 21.81 -2.80 -8.96
N PHE A 141 21.10 -2.03 -8.14
CA PHE A 141 20.51 -0.75 -8.55
C PHE A 141 21.57 0.28 -9.02
N GLN A 142 22.72 0.37 -8.36
CA GLN A 142 23.79 1.32 -8.73
C GLN A 142 24.29 1.11 -10.17
N ARG A 143 24.42 -0.17 -10.56
CA ARG A 143 24.82 -0.56 -11.91
C ARG A 143 23.77 -0.18 -12.94
N LEU A 144 22.50 -0.42 -12.61
CA LEU A 144 21.37 -0.07 -13.46
C LEU A 144 21.29 1.44 -13.67
N VAL A 145 21.35 2.24 -12.59
CA VAL A 145 21.38 3.71 -12.62
C VAL A 145 22.54 4.24 -13.46
N GLY A 146 23.75 3.70 -13.31
CA GLY A 146 24.91 4.12 -14.10
C GLY A 146 24.74 3.91 -15.62
N SER A 147 23.89 2.96 -16.00
CA SER A 147 23.59 2.65 -17.41
C SER A 147 22.40 3.44 -17.98
N ALA A 148 21.59 4.08 -17.13
CA ALA A 148 20.34 4.70 -17.52
C ALA A 148 20.55 5.90 -18.46
N ARG A 149 19.71 6.01 -19.49
CA ARG A 149 19.66 7.11 -20.45
C ARG A 149 18.21 7.49 -20.71
N VAL A 150 17.96 8.74 -21.04
CA VAL A 150 16.64 9.16 -21.52
C VAL A 150 16.67 9.16 -23.04
N ILE A 151 15.68 8.49 -23.63
CA ILE A 151 15.49 8.41 -25.09
C ILE A 151 14.09 8.90 -25.45
N GLU A 152 13.91 9.33 -26.70
CA GLU A 152 12.57 9.49 -27.25
C GLU A 152 12.06 8.15 -27.76
N HIS A 153 10.84 7.81 -27.34
CA HIS A 153 10.15 6.59 -27.71
C HIS A 153 8.65 6.89 -27.83
N GLU A 154 8.08 6.60 -29.00
CA GLU A 154 6.64 6.80 -29.29
C GLU A 154 6.14 8.22 -28.98
N GLY A 155 6.96 9.24 -29.26
CA GLY A 155 6.60 10.65 -29.08
C GLY A 155 6.72 11.17 -27.65
N SER A 156 7.30 10.39 -26.74
CA SER A 156 7.57 10.80 -25.36
C SER A 156 9.00 10.45 -24.95
N THR A 157 9.53 11.15 -23.95
CA THR A 157 10.80 10.76 -23.32
C THR A 157 10.58 9.65 -22.29
N ARG A 158 11.41 8.61 -22.33
CA ARG A 158 11.37 7.45 -21.42
C ARG A 158 12.79 7.08 -20.97
N ILE A 159 12.93 6.47 -19.79
CA ILE A 159 14.20 5.93 -19.32
C ILE A 159 14.45 4.58 -20.00
N ALA A 160 15.64 4.43 -20.59
CA ALA A 160 16.17 3.19 -21.13
C ALA A 160 17.48 2.82 -20.43
N PHE A 161 17.83 1.54 -20.42
CA PHE A 161 19.02 1.02 -19.76
C PHE A 161 19.95 0.39 -20.78
N ARG A 162 21.21 0.11 -20.45
CA ARG A 162 22.07 -0.57 -21.42
C ARG A 162 21.60 -2.02 -21.62
N ASP A 163 21.49 -2.49 -22.86
CA ASP A 163 21.22 -3.90 -23.25
C ASP A 163 21.79 -4.99 -22.32
N LYS A 164 23.05 -4.88 -21.91
CA LYS A 164 23.72 -5.82 -20.99
C LYS A 164 23.12 -5.89 -19.57
N GLU A 165 22.23 -4.98 -19.20
CA GLU A 165 21.52 -4.94 -17.91
C GLU A 165 20.24 -5.78 -17.92
N LEU A 166 19.88 -6.42 -19.04
CA LEU A 166 18.69 -7.27 -19.15
C LEU A 166 18.55 -8.26 -17.99
N HIS A 167 19.64 -8.94 -17.62
CA HIS A 167 19.61 -9.91 -16.53
C HIS A 167 19.42 -9.25 -15.16
N ASN A 168 19.97 -8.04 -14.94
CA ASN A 168 19.80 -7.28 -13.71
C ASN A 168 18.34 -6.84 -13.54
N VAL A 169 17.68 -6.42 -14.63
CA VAL A 169 16.25 -6.09 -14.66
C VAL A 169 15.38 -7.34 -14.40
N TYR A 170 15.71 -8.49 -15.00
CA TYR A 170 15.03 -9.75 -14.73
C TYR A 170 15.13 -10.15 -13.25
N GLU A 171 16.32 -10.01 -12.65
CA GLU A 171 16.56 -10.32 -11.25
C GLU A 171 15.73 -9.45 -10.30
N MET A 172 15.56 -8.16 -10.62
CA MET A 172 14.66 -7.27 -9.88
C MET A 172 13.23 -7.84 -9.80
N PHE A 173 12.64 -8.19 -10.95
CA PHE A 173 11.26 -8.71 -11.00
C PHE A 173 11.15 -10.09 -10.33
N ARG A 174 12.21 -10.91 -10.41
CA ARG A 174 12.30 -12.19 -9.70
C ARG A 174 12.29 -11.99 -8.18
N ILE A 175 13.01 -10.99 -7.67
CA ILE A 175 13.04 -10.66 -6.23
C ILE A 175 11.65 -10.23 -5.76
N ARG A 176 10.94 -9.40 -6.55
CA ARG A 176 9.54 -9.07 -6.26
C ARG A 176 8.70 -10.32 -6.04
N SER A 177 8.70 -11.25 -7.00
CA SER A 177 7.91 -12.49 -6.89
C SER A 177 8.32 -13.33 -5.69
N THR A 178 9.63 -13.34 -5.36
CA THR A 178 10.17 -14.08 -4.22
C THR A 178 9.70 -13.50 -2.89
N LEU A 179 9.74 -12.18 -2.72
CA LEU A 179 9.26 -11.49 -1.53
C LEU A 179 7.75 -11.63 -1.35
N HIS A 180 6.99 -11.46 -2.43
CA HIS A 180 5.53 -11.65 -2.43
C HIS A 180 5.15 -13.07 -1.98
N TYR A 181 5.80 -14.10 -2.53
CA TYR A 181 5.48 -15.48 -2.18
C TYR A 181 5.98 -15.90 -0.78
N ASN A 182 7.23 -15.59 -0.44
CA ASN A 182 7.86 -16.10 0.80
C ASN A 182 7.59 -15.24 2.03
N VAL A 183 7.31 -13.94 1.86
CA VAL A 183 7.24 -12.98 2.95
C VAL A 183 5.85 -12.37 3.04
N TYR A 184 5.46 -11.54 2.06
CA TYR A 184 4.24 -10.73 2.17
C TYR A 184 2.97 -11.58 2.17
N HIS A 185 2.94 -12.67 1.40
CA HIS A 185 1.82 -13.61 1.37
C HIS A 185 2.15 -14.97 1.99
N HIS A 186 3.09 -15.01 2.92
CA HIS A 186 3.32 -16.22 3.70
C HIS A 186 2.02 -16.61 4.42
N HIS A 187 1.64 -17.89 4.37
CA HIS A 187 0.34 -18.36 4.89
C HIS A 187 0.05 -17.92 6.35
N MET A 188 1.07 -17.89 7.21
CA MET A 188 0.91 -17.38 8.59
C MET A 188 0.68 -15.87 8.64
N VAL A 189 1.24 -15.07 7.73
CA VAL A 189 0.94 -13.64 7.61
C VAL A 189 -0.53 -13.48 7.24
N SER A 190 -1.03 -14.22 6.24
CA SER A 190 -2.44 -14.16 5.86
C SER A 190 -3.40 -14.58 6.98
N VAL A 191 -3.02 -15.57 7.82
CA VAL A 191 -3.78 -15.93 9.03
C VAL A 191 -3.81 -14.77 10.02
N PHE A 192 -2.67 -14.13 10.26
CA PHE A 192 -2.58 -12.97 11.15
C PHE A 192 -3.44 -11.82 10.61
N GLU A 193 -3.29 -11.46 9.35
CA GLU A 193 -4.09 -10.41 8.70
C GLU A 193 -5.59 -10.71 8.76
N ALA A 194 -6.02 -11.95 8.52
CA ALA A 194 -7.44 -12.31 8.64
C ALA A 194 -7.97 -12.07 10.06
N MET A 195 -7.25 -12.55 11.08
CA MET A 195 -7.61 -12.34 12.48
C MET A 195 -7.57 -10.86 12.87
N VAL A 196 -6.57 -10.12 12.37
CA VAL A 196 -6.44 -8.68 12.59
C VAL A 196 -7.64 -7.95 11.98
N CYS A 197 -7.95 -8.25 10.73
CA CYS A 197 -9.09 -7.67 10.06
C CYS A 197 -10.39 -7.93 10.81
N ASP A 198 -10.64 -9.17 11.27
CA ASP A 198 -11.86 -9.52 12.01
C ASP A 198 -12.01 -8.71 13.29
N ALA A 199 -10.96 -8.57 14.11
CA ALA A 199 -11.10 -7.81 15.34
C ALA A 199 -11.27 -6.32 15.10
N LEU A 200 -10.61 -5.76 14.08
CA LEU A 200 -10.80 -4.35 13.73
C LEU A 200 -12.24 -4.11 13.24
N GLN A 201 -12.80 -4.99 12.42
CA GLN A 201 -14.20 -4.89 12.00
C GLN A 201 -15.18 -5.00 13.18
N LEU A 202 -14.88 -5.88 14.16
CA LEU A 202 -15.68 -6.03 15.37
C LEU A 202 -15.60 -4.81 16.31
N ALA A 203 -14.43 -4.17 16.39
CA ALA A 203 -14.19 -3.03 17.27
C ALA A 203 -14.63 -1.69 16.67
N ASP A 204 -14.61 -1.57 15.34
CA ASP A 204 -14.97 -0.35 14.62
C ASP A 204 -16.41 0.08 14.96
N GLU A 205 -16.59 1.36 15.25
CA GLU A 205 -17.84 2.01 15.70
C GLU A 205 -18.41 1.52 17.05
N LYS A 206 -17.78 0.55 17.72
CA LYS A 206 -18.23 0.00 19.01
C LYS A 206 -17.44 0.56 20.18
N VAL A 207 -16.12 0.59 20.05
CA VAL A 207 -15.19 1.08 21.07
C VAL A 207 -15.40 2.58 21.31
N THR A 208 -15.49 3.03 22.56
CA THR A 208 -15.36 4.45 22.91
C THR A 208 -13.87 4.78 23.07
N ALA A 209 -13.38 5.85 22.45
CA ALA A 209 -11.98 6.23 22.60
C ALA A 209 -11.65 6.53 24.07
N ALA A 210 -10.49 6.06 24.54
CA ALA A 210 -10.07 6.20 25.95
C ALA A 210 -9.97 7.65 26.44
N SER A 211 -9.89 8.63 25.52
CA SER A 211 -9.81 10.07 25.79
C SER A 211 -11.18 10.77 25.91
N GLY A 212 -12.29 10.04 25.95
CA GLY A 212 -13.64 10.64 26.02
C GLY A 212 -14.14 11.24 24.70
N GLY A 213 -13.39 11.07 23.61
CA GLY A 213 -13.76 11.52 22.27
C GLY A 213 -14.49 10.43 21.48
N GLY A 214 -15.82 10.41 21.54
CA GLY A 214 -16.66 9.64 20.61
C GLY A 214 -16.37 8.14 20.47
N ARG A 215 -17.00 7.51 19.47
CA ARG A 215 -16.75 6.12 19.08
C ARG A 215 -15.49 6.06 18.20
N LEU A 216 -14.75 4.97 18.29
CA LEU A 216 -13.66 4.59 17.41
C LEU A 216 -14.22 4.46 16.00
N ARG A 217 -13.77 5.30 15.08
CA ARG A 217 -14.25 5.35 13.69
C ARG A 217 -13.10 5.03 12.74
N LEU A 218 -12.54 3.82 12.81
CA LEU A 218 -11.40 3.43 11.98
C LEU A 218 -11.74 3.52 10.48
N TRP A 219 -12.83 2.86 10.09
CA TRP A 219 -13.23 2.81 8.69
C TRP A 219 -13.71 4.18 8.21
N TRP A 220 -14.57 4.85 8.98
CA TRP A 220 -15.10 6.15 8.59
C TRP A 220 -14.05 7.25 8.56
N THR A 221 -13.11 7.31 9.50
CA THR A 221 -12.01 8.28 9.45
C THR A 221 -11.21 8.11 8.16
N THR A 222 -10.92 6.85 7.77
CA THR A 222 -10.25 6.55 6.49
C THR A 222 -11.12 6.95 5.29
N HIS A 223 -12.41 6.62 5.32
CA HIS A 223 -13.34 6.91 4.22
C HIS A 223 -13.57 8.41 4.01
N GLU A 224 -13.72 9.16 5.09
CA GLU A 224 -13.92 10.60 5.11
C GLU A 224 -12.65 11.32 4.62
N ALA A 225 -11.48 10.94 5.12
CA ALA A 225 -10.21 11.47 4.64
C ALA A 225 -9.95 11.13 3.16
N GLY A 226 -10.49 10.00 2.67
CA GLY A 226 -10.46 9.61 1.27
C GLY A 226 -11.25 10.52 0.32
N GLN A 227 -12.26 11.27 0.80
CA GLN A 227 -13.10 12.11 -0.06
C GLN A 227 -12.31 13.21 -0.78
N ALA A 228 -12.69 13.55 -2.00
CA ALA A 228 -11.97 14.58 -2.79
C ALA A 228 -11.94 15.95 -2.09
N ASP A 229 -12.99 16.27 -1.33
CA ASP A 229 -13.18 17.48 -0.55
C ASP A 229 -12.91 17.30 0.95
N ALA A 230 -12.12 16.28 1.32
CA ALA A 230 -11.79 15.99 2.72
C ALA A 230 -11.26 17.25 3.45
N SER A 231 -11.86 17.56 4.59
CA SER A 231 -11.48 18.71 5.40
C SER A 231 -10.13 18.50 6.08
N ARG A 232 -9.54 19.60 6.54
CA ARG A 232 -8.32 19.56 7.35
C ARG A 232 -8.47 18.65 8.57
N GLN A 233 -9.60 18.72 9.28
CA GLN A 233 -9.83 17.89 10.46
C GLN A 233 -9.92 16.39 10.11
N GLN A 234 -10.45 16.03 8.94
CA GLN A 234 -10.54 14.64 8.50
C GLN A 234 -9.15 14.08 8.16
N ILE A 235 -8.29 14.88 7.52
CA ILE A 235 -6.89 14.50 7.27
C ILE A 235 -6.12 14.38 8.59
N GLU A 236 -6.27 15.34 9.51
CA GLU A 236 -5.65 15.29 10.84
C GLU A 236 -6.09 14.05 11.62
N ALA A 237 -7.38 13.70 11.57
CA ALA A 237 -7.89 12.48 12.19
C ALA A 237 -7.25 11.22 11.58
N PHE A 238 -7.10 11.14 10.25
CA PHE A 238 -6.44 10.00 9.60
C PHE A 238 -4.98 9.86 10.03
N VAL A 239 -4.23 10.98 10.09
CA VAL A 239 -2.81 10.96 10.49
C VAL A 239 -2.60 10.48 11.93
N THR A 240 -3.62 10.57 12.80
CA THR A 240 -3.54 9.98 14.16
C THR A 240 -3.67 8.46 14.19
N LEU A 241 -4.19 7.84 13.12
CA LEU A 241 -4.31 6.40 13.01
C LEU A 241 -2.93 5.79 12.75
N THR A 242 -2.31 5.31 13.82
CA THR A 242 -1.05 4.55 13.78
C THR A 242 -1.29 3.14 14.30
N ASP A 243 -0.38 2.22 14.01
CA ASP A 243 -0.41 0.82 14.50
C ASP A 243 -0.65 0.78 16.01
N ALA A 244 0.19 1.50 16.76
CA ALA A 244 0.12 1.56 18.22
C ALA A 244 -1.21 2.18 18.70
N TRP A 245 -1.69 3.22 18.02
CA TRP A 245 -2.94 3.87 18.42
C TRP A 245 -4.13 2.94 18.20
N VAL A 246 -4.22 2.27 17.05
CA VAL A 246 -5.29 1.31 16.74
C VAL A 246 -5.23 0.14 17.71
N GLU A 247 -4.04 -0.43 17.90
CA GLU A 247 -3.85 -1.56 18.80
C GLU A 247 -4.28 -1.21 20.24
N LEU A 248 -3.78 -0.10 20.80
CA LEU A 248 -4.12 0.31 22.15
C LEU A 248 -5.60 0.68 22.30
N SER A 249 -6.21 1.26 21.27
CA SER A 249 -7.63 1.63 21.28
C SER A 249 -8.52 0.40 21.42
N VAL A 250 -8.25 -0.67 20.66
CA VAL A 250 -9.00 -1.93 20.77
C VAL A 250 -8.72 -2.61 22.12
N ARG A 251 -7.45 -2.67 22.54
CA ARG A 251 -7.03 -3.38 23.76
C ARG A 251 -7.54 -2.76 25.05
N ARG A 252 -7.67 -1.43 25.10
CA ARG A 252 -8.07 -0.69 26.32
C ARG A 252 -9.54 -0.31 26.36
N ALA A 253 -10.31 -0.66 25.33
CA ALA A 253 -11.74 -0.41 25.27
C ALA A 253 -12.51 -1.08 26.41
N ASP A 254 -13.55 -0.41 26.93
CA ASP A 254 -14.47 -1.02 27.89
C ASP A 254 -15.37 -2.05 27.18
N ALA A 255 -15.11 -3.33 27.43
CA ALA A 255 -15.83 -4.44 26.83
C ALA A 255 -16.99 -4.97 27.69
N ARG A 256 -17.23 -4.41 28.89
CA ARG A 256 -18.17 -4.99 29.90
C ARG A 256 -19.59 -5.18 29.39
N GLN A 257 -20.03 -4.36 28.45
CA GLN A 257 -21.37 -4.44 27.83
C GLN A 257 -21.29 -4.51 26.30
N GLN A 258 -20.13 -4.87 25.74
CA GLN A 258 -19.90 -4.91 24.30
C GLN A 258 -19.26 -6.25 23.89
N PRO A 259 -20.07 -7.28 23.60
CA PRO A 259 -19.59 -8.60 23.20
C PRO A 259 -18.65 -8.58 21.99
N GLU A 260 -18.88 -7.68 21.02
CA GLU A 260 -18.05 -7.53 19.82
C GLU A 260 -16.64 -7.04 20.18
N VAL A 261 -16.53 -6.07 21.09
CA VAL A 261 -15.25 -5.56 21.58
C VAL A 261 -14.51 -6.62 22.41
N LEU A 262 -15.24 -7.37 23.24
CA LEU A 262 -14.65 -8.50 23.97
C LEU A 262 -14.09 -9.54 23.00
N ARG A 263 -14.83 -9.87 21.93
CA ARG A 263 -14.37 -10.79 20.90
C ARG A 263 -13.14 -10.27 20.16
N ALA A 264 -13.11 -8.97 19.85
CA ALA A 264 -11.95 -8.33 19.23
C ALA A 264 -10.70 -8.46 20.12
N GLN A 265 -10.83 -8.19 21.42
CA GLN A 265 -9.73 -8.33 22.39
C GLN A 265 -9.26 -9.79 22.54
N GLN A 266 -10.17 -10.76 22.45
CA GLN A 266 -9.83 -12.19 22.45
C GLN A 266 -8.99 -12.57 21.23
N LEU A 267 -9.34 -12.06 20.03
CA LEU A 267 -8.55 -12.29 18.82
C LEU A 267 -7.14 -11.72 18.97
N TRP A 268 -6.99 -10.52 19.57
CA TRP A 268 -5.66 -9.93 19.82
C TRP A 268 -4.85 -10.78 20.78
N THR A 269 -5.49 -11.22 21.86
CA THR A 269 -4.84 -12.08 22.84
C THR A 269 -4.42 -13.41 22.22
N ALA A 270 -5.19 -13.96 21.27
CA ALA A 270 -4.83 -15.15 20.53
C ALA A 270 -3.55 -14.95 19.70
N LEU A 271 -3.39 -13.81 19.04
CA LEU A 271 -2.17 -13.46 18.28
C LEU A 271 -0.94 -13.41 19.20
N GLU A 272 -1.06 -12.80 20.37
CA GLU A 272 0.03 -12.70 21.37
C GLU A 272 0.37 -14.05 22.01
N THR A 273 -0.63 -14.93 22.17
CA THR A 273 -0.50 -16.23 22.83
C THR A 273 -0.37 -17.41 21.87
N ARG A 274 0.06 -17.15 20.63
CA ARG A 274 0.22 -18.14 19.54
C ARG A 274 1.00 -19.41 19.89
N SER A 275 1.88 -19.35 20.90
CA SER A 275 2.68 -20.49 21.37
C SER A 275 1.92 -21.44 22.29
N ARG A 276 0.72 -21.08 22.78
CA ARG A 276 -0.10 -21.92 23.66
C ARG A 276 -0.66 -23.13 22.92
N ARG A 277 -1.02 -24.18 23.67
CA ARG A 277 -1.66 -25.40 23.16
C ARG A 277 -3.03 -25.58 23.83
N PRO A 278 -4.12 -25.77 23.04
CA PRO A 278 -4.17 -25.70 21.57
C PRO A 278 -3.82 -24.28 21.06
N CYS A 279 -3.27 -24.22 19.83
CA CYS A 279 -2.91 -22.93 19.21
C CYS A 279 -4.19 -22.12 18.99
N PRO A 280 -4.28 -20.87 19.48
CA PRO A 280 -5.51 -20.09 19.43
C PRO A 280 -5.71 -19.37 18.08
N LEU A 281 -4.80 -19.54 17.11
CA LEU A 281 -4.89 -18.91 15.79
C LEU A 281 -5.92 -19.63 14.90
N TYR A 282 -6.36 -18.94 13.85
CA TYR A 282 -7.09 -19.61 12.77
C TYR A 282 -6.22 -20.70 12.15
N ARG A 283 -6.86 -21.80 11.77
CA ARG A 283 -6.18 -22.95 11.18
C ARG A 283 -6.08 -22.76 9.67
N PHE A 284 -4.85 -22.67 9.16
CA PHE A 284 -4.61 -22.76 7.73
C PHE A 284 -4.98 -24.17 7.23
N LEU A 285 -5.91 -24.23 6.26
CA LEU A 285 -6.40 -25.51 5.70
C LEU A 285 -5.61 -25.95 4.47
N GLY A 286 -5.14 -25.01 3.65
CA GLY A 286 -4.36 -25.29 2.45
C GLY A 286 -4.38 -24.12 1.46
N SER A 287 -3.59 -24.24 0.40
CA SER A 287 -3.61 -23.36 -0.76
C SER A 287 -3.73 -24.20 -2.03
N VAL A 288 -4.47 -23.69 -3.01
CA VAL A 288 -4.69 -24.36 -4.29
C VAL A 288 -4.39 -23.34 -5.40
N PRO A 289 -3.52 -23.67 -6.37
CA PRO A 289 -3.32 -22.80 -7.52
C PRO A 289 -4.60 -22.76 -8.35
N LYS A 290 -4.94 -21.58 -8.86
CA LYS A 290 -6.06 -21.42 -9.78
C LYS A 290 -5.68 -22.07 -11.13
N SER A 291 -6.52 -22.95 -11.67
CA SER A 291 -6.28 -23.54 -13.00
C SER A 291 -6.46 -22.50 -14.10
N GLU A 292 -5.72 -22.63 -15.20
CA GLU A 292 -5.80 -21.73 -16.36
C GLU A 292 -7.21 -21.72 -17.00
N ASP A 293 -7.93 -22.83 -16.93
CA ASP A 293 -9.32 -22.99 -17.41
C ASP A 293 -10.39 -22.46 -16.42
N GLY A 294 -10.00 -22.12 -15.20
CA GLY A 294 -10.89 -21.60 -14.16
C GLY A 294 -11.23 -20.15 -14.46
N GLY A 295 -12.43 -19.91 -14.99
CA GLY A 295 -12.92 -18.59 -15.42
C GLY A 295 -12.35 -17.38 -14.68
N ALA A 296 -11.92 -16.37 -15.44
CA ALA A 296 -11.61 -15.06 -14.92
C ALA A 296 -12.83 -14.53 -14.12
N GLY A 297 -12.66 -14.24 -12.83
CA GLY A 297 -13.69 -13.53 -12.05
C GLY A 297 -14.39 -14.24 -10.88
N SER A 298 -13.97 -15.42 -10.42
CA SER A 298 -14.51 -15.97 -9.16
C SER A 298 -14.09 -15.08 -7.98
N SER A 299 -15.04 -14.44 -7.31
CA SER A 299 -14.77 -13.65 -6.10
C SER A 299 -14.46 -14.56 -4.90
N GLU A 300 -13.85 -14.01 -3.85
CA GLU A 300 -13.61 -14.74 -2.59
C GLU A 300 -14.91 -15.32 -2.02
N GLU A 301 -16.02 -14.59 -2.14
CA GLU A 301 -17.34 -15.04 -1.70
C GLU A 301 -17.84 -16.22 -2.53
N ALA A 302 -17.73 -16.16 -3.86
CA ALA A 302 -18.16 -17.25 -4.74
C ALA A 302 -17.37 -18.54 -4.46
N LEU A 303 -16.06 -18.40 -4.21
CA LEU A 303 -15.20 -19.52 -3.84
C LEU A 303 -15.55 -20.08 -2.46
N ARG A 304 -15.84 -19.20 -1.50
CA ARG A 304 -16.29 -19.61 -0.16
C ARG A 304 -17.59 -20.40 -0.26
N GLU A 305 -18.59 -19.90 -0.98
CA GLU A 305 -19.87 -20.63 -1.16
C GLU A 305 -19.66 -21.99 -1.84
N ALA A 306 -18.79 -22.06 -2.86
CA ALA A 306 -18.46 -23.32 -3.52
C ALA A 306 -17.77 -24.31 -2.58
N ILE A 307 -16.85 -23.85 -1.72
CA ILE A 307 -16.20 -24.69 -0.71
C ILE A 307 -17.25 -25.18 0.31
N MET A 308 -18.11 -24.29 0.81
CA MET A 308 -19.15 -24.64 1.78
C MET A 308 -20.14 -25.67 1.21
N ALA A 309 -20.51 -25.54 -0.06
CA ALA A 309 -21.39 -26.49 -0.75
C ALA A 309 -20.75 -27.85 -1.01
N ALA A 310 -19.42 -27.93 -1.04
CA ALA A 310 -18.66 -29.17 -1.25
C ALA A 310 -18.32 -29.90 0.06
N LEU A 311 -18.65 -29.34 1.23
CA LEU A 311 -18.39 -29.98 2.51
C LEU A 311 -19.31 -31.19 2.74
N PRO A 312 -18.85 -32.24 3.45
CA PRO A 312 -19.68 -33.36 3.86
C PRO A 312 -20.90 -32.94 4.69
N ASP A 313 -22.02 -33.67 4.58
CA ASP A 313 -23.30 -33.35 5.25
C ASP A 313 -23.23 -33.25 6.78
N ASP A 314 -22.24 -33.92 7.40
CA ASP A 314 -21.97 -33.90 8.84
C ASP A 314 -21.19 -32.67 9.30
N VAL A 315 -20.60 -31.90 8.37
CA VAL A 315 -19.86 -30.67 8.64
C VAL A 315 -20.73 -29.48 8.26
N LYS A 316 -21.18 -28.72 9.26
CA LYS A 316 -22.03 -27.53 9.06
C LYS A 316 -21.36 -26.27 9.63
N PRO A 317 -20.29 -25.76 8.99
CA PRO A 317 -19.71 -24.50 9.40
C PRO A 317 -20.66 -23.37 9.05
N LYS A 318 -20.49 -22.23 9.70
CA LYS A 318 -21.09 -20.98 9.27
C LYS A 318 -20.17 -20.29 8.26
N ALA A 319 -20.72 -19.39 7.46
CA ALA A 319 -19.93 -18.59 6.51
C ALA A 319 -18.84 -17.73 7.19
N GLU A 320 -19.00 -17.42 8.48
CA GLU A 320 -18.02 -16.71 9.31
C GLU A 320 -16.84 -17.59 9.77
N ASP A 321 -16.98 -18.92 9.69
CA ASP A 321 -15.94 -19.87 10.12
C ASP A 321 -14.88 -20.15 9.04
N LEU A 322 -15.11 -19.67 7.80
CA LEU A 322 -14.24 -19.90 6.65
C LEU A 322 -13.81 -18.57 6.03
N VAL A 323 -12.49 -18.36 6.00
CA VAL A 323 -11.85 -17.24 5.30
C VAL A 323 -11.19 -17.77 4.03
N VAL A 324 -11.52 -17.14 2.89
CA VAL A 324 -10.91 -17.43 1.58
C VAL A 324 -10.20 -16.17 1.11
N ASN A 325 -8.89 -16.26 0.91
CA ASN A 325 -8.07 -15.15 0.42
C ASN A 325 -7.58 -15.48 -0.99
N LEU A 326 -7.83 -14.59 -1.94
CA LEU A 326 -7.25 -14.66 -3.28
C LEU A 326 -5.95 -13.87 -3.34
N VAL A 327 -4.85 -14.58 -3.61
CA VAL A 327 -3.52 -14.00 -3.70
C VAL A 327 -3.05 -13.99 -5.15
N ASN A 328 -2.73 -12.81 -5.67
CA ASN A 328 -2.20 -12.64 -7.01
C ASN A 328 -0.69 -12.48 -6.95
N ILE A 329 0.06 -13.48 -7.43
CA ILE A 329 1.51 -13.45 -7.46
C ILE A 329 1.97 -13.22 -8.90
N HIS A 330 2.55 -12.06 -9.14
CA HIS A 330 3.01 -11.65 -10.46
C HIS A 330 4.21 -10.72 -10.38
N TRP A 331 4.86 -10.53 -11.52
CA TRP A 331 6.06 -9.71 -11.64
C TRP A 331 5.79 -8.20 -11.63
N GLY A 332 4.54 -7.78 -11.45
CA GLY A 332 4.15 -6.36 -11.33
C GLY A 332 3.33 -5.84 -12.50
N CYS A 333 3.11 -6.67 -13.53
CA CYS A 333 2.29 -6.35 -14.70
C CYS A 333 1.22 -7.42 -14.99
N GLY A 334 0.64 -8.02 -13.94
CA GLY A 334 -0.36 -9.08 -14.11
C GLY A 334 0.20 -10.29 -14.89
N ALA A 335 -0.50 -10.69 -15.96
CA ALA A 335 -0.07 -11.79 -16.83
C ALA A 335 1.03 -11.41 -17.84
N GLU A 336 1.35 -10.12 -17.97
CA GLU A 336 2.34 -9.65 -18.92
C GLU A 336 3.76 -9.71 -18.33
N ASP A 337 4.73 -9.98 -19.20
CA ASP A 337 6.15 -9.93 -18.86
C ASP A 337 6.60 -8.46 -18.77
N PRO A 338 6.92 -7.94 -17.56
CA PRO A 338 7.28 -6.54 -17.41
C PRO A 338 8.66 -6.21 -18.01
N VAL A 339 9.53 -7.21 -18.23
CA VAL A 339 10.84 -7.00 -18.88
C VAL A 339 10.65 -6.53 -20.33
N LYS A 340 9.59 -6.99 -21.01
CA LYS A 340 9.24 -6.55 -22.37
C LYS A 340 8.82 -5.09 -22.46
N LYS A 341 8.45 -4.47 -21.33
CA LYS A 341 8.06 -3.05 -21.25
C LYS A 341 9.23 -2.12 -20.97
N VAL A 342 10.38 -2.68 -20.60
CA VAL A 342 11.62 -1.94 -20.33
C VAL A 342 12.35 -1.66 -21.64
N LEU A 343 12.81 -0.42 -21.80
CA LEU A 343 13.60 0.00 -22.96
C LEU A 343 15.09 -0.22 -22.69
N PHE A 344 15.81 -0.71 -23.70
CA PHE A 344 17.24 -1.03 -23.66
C PHE A 344 18.06 -0.29 -24.73
#